data_AF-A0AAD9Z6J3-F1
#
_entry.id   AF-A0AAD9Z6J3-F1
#
_cell.length_a   1.000
_cell.length_b   1.000
_cell.length_c   1.000
_cell.angle_alpha   90.00
_cell.angle_beta   90.00
_cell.angle_gamma   90.00
#
_symmetry.space_group_name_H-M   'P 1'
#
loop_
_entity.id
_entity.type
_entity.pdbx_description
1 polymer ?
#
loop_
_entity_poly.entity_id
_entity_poly.type
_entity_poly.pdbx_seq_one_letter_code
_entity_poly.pdbx_strand_id
1 'polypeptide(L)'
;MEGNSKAYIALVVPKELVKRTKDALQAQQKLDKRDKIRSVSDQDGECILAGDPANVRDGSFFLPTTLCMGRGEYTADAFPELLSLVGLQEHEASISIVAHASSAAAHISDSSVKDGGDQGQMNLLARTISKWLALKRLHEQQITTSIMSVCKWTYTIYPPLLLLPASDFSTLKAAVAADLNAGDFSSLYSMLCEAFKVTHIALNAPIPANVAKETAVQDSHIQKQVMSHATDSAPNILRSPTGLTPLQGDFGPVLSPGHVPTEKDFTSAFWCTARQNGIFQTWAPRYTMFSRGNVTEKARVLELESLTEERMGKKPRQVSAVDLYAGIGYFAFSYAKAGVGKVLCWEINPWSVDGLRRGAGGNKWDVKVIYSGECLEEKDRGDERLLVFQESNEHAAKRIDEMRNKIPPVVHVNCGYLPSSKDSWGWAVQVLDPAGGYIHAHENVAKRDIESRKTEIVMVFTELVNKNFGEKFGEQQSIECEHVELVKSYAPGVMHCVFDIAIECTS
;
A
#
# COMPACT_ATOMS: atom_id res chain seq x y z
N MET A 1 -23.94 17.11 -3.00
CA MET A 1 -23.02 17.67 -4.01
C MET A 1 -22.16 16.52 -4.48
N GLU A 2 -22.61 15.87 -5.55
CA GLU A 2 -22.01 14.68 -6.13
C GLU A 2 -20.61 15.00 -6.65
N GLY A 3 -19.61 14.28 -6.15
CA GLY A 3 -18.23 14.39 -6.61
C GLY A 3 -18.13 13.77 -7.99
N ASN A 4 -18.01 14.62 -9.00
CA ASN A 4 -17.91 14.24 -10.42
C ASN A 4 -16.57 13.51 -10.66
N SER A 5 -16.54 12.19 -10.53
CA SER A 5 -15.35 11.37 -10.78
C SER A 5 -15.06 11.35 -12.28
N LYS A 6 -13.99 12.04 -12.70
CA LYS A 6 -13.55 12.11 -14.10
C LYS A 6 -12.54 11.00 -14.40
N ALA A 7 -12.83 10.15 -15.37
CA ALA A 7 -11.91 9.15 -15.92
C ALA A 7 -11.16 9.72 -17.12
N TYR A 8 -9.85 9.43 -17.24
CA TYR A 8 -9.11 9.76 -18.46
C TYR A 8 -9.47 8.77 -19.57
N ILE A 9 -9.31 9.19 -20.83
CA ILE A 9 -9.68 8.39 -21.98
C ILE A 9 -8.54 8.24 -22.99
N ALA A 10 -8.57 7.17 -23.76
CA ALA A 10 -7.71 6.97 -24.93
C ALA A 10 -8.54 6.65 -26.17
N LEU A 11 -7.97 6.93 -27.35
CA LEU A 11 -8.60 6.62 -28.64
C LEU A 11 -8.00 5.33 -29.21
N VAL A 12 -8.86 4.40 -29.57
CA VAL A 12 -8.51 3.24 -30.39
C VAL A 12 -8.81 3.58 -31.84
N VAL A 13 -7.76 3.58 -32.68
CA VAL A 13 -7.87 3.98 -34.09
C VAL A 13 -7.19 2.96 -35.00
N PRO A 14 -7.70 2.74 -36.22
CA PRO A 14 -7.05 1.85 -37.18
C PRO A 14 -5.74 2.47 -37.68
N LYS A 15 -4.83 1.61 -38.13
CA LYS A 15 -3.45 1.98 -38.52
C LYS A 15 -3.37 3.17 -39.48
N GLU A 16 -4.28 3.24 -40.45
CA GLU A 16 -4.38 4.29 -41.46
C GLU A 16 -4.71 5.67 -40.88
N LEU A 17 -5.37 5.74 -39.72
CA LEU A 17 -5.75 7.00 -39.06
C LEU A 17 -4.75 7.43 -37.97
N VAL A 18 -3.82 6.56 -37.54
CA VAL A 18 -2.89 6.83 -36.43
C VAL A 18 -2.13 8.15 -36.60
N LYS A 19 -1.57 8.40 -37.78
CA LYS A 19 -0.80 9.63 -38.04
C LYS A 19 -1.71 10.85 -37.92
N ARG A 20 -2.88 10.80 -38.56
CA ARG A 20 -3.86 11.89 -38.56
C ARG A 20 -4.38 12.19 -37.16
N THR A 21 -4.76 11.16 -36.40
CA THR A 21 -5.24 11.29 -35.03
C THR A 21 -4.15 11.81 -34.09
N LYS A 22 -2.90 11.33 -34.24
CA LYS A 22 -1.76 11.84 -33.47
C LYS A 22 -1.52 13.31 -33.76
N ASP A 23 -1.46 13.71 -35.03
CA ASP A 23 -1.20 15.09 -35.44
C ASP A 23 -2.32 16.04 -34.94
N ALA A 24 -3.58 15.59 -35.02
CA ALA A 24 -4.75 16.29 -34.47
C ALA A 24 -4.68 16.48 -32.94
N LEU A 25 -4.39 15.41 -32.19
CA LEU A 25 -4.22 15.46 -30.74
C LEU A 25 -3.02 16.34 -30.35
N GLN A 26 -1.94 16.36 -31.14
CA GLN A 26 -0.79 17.22 -30.89
C GLN A 26 -1.09 18.70 -31.16
N ALA A 27 -1.78 19.00 -32.26
CA ALA A 27 -2.18 20.37 -32.60
C ALA A 27 -3.05 21.01 -31.50
N GLN A 28 -3.92 20.21 -30.87
CA GLN A 28 -4.79 20.65 -29.78
C GLN A 28 -4.18 20.46 -28.38
N GLN A 29 -2.92 20.03 -28.28
CA GLN A 29 -2.23 19.72 -27.02
C GLN A 29 -2.97 18.70 -26.13
N LYS A 30 -3.69 17.75 -26.73
CA LYS A 30 -4.46 16.69 -26.06
C LYS A 30 -3.81 15.31 -26.13
N LEU A 31 -2.69 15.15 -26.84
CA LEU A 31 -1.92 13.90 -26.81
C LEU A 31 -1.21 13.75 -25.47
N ASP A 32 -1.47 12.66 -24.76
CA ASP A 32 -0.73 12.37 -23.53
C ASP A 32 0.64 11.76 -23.86
N LYS A 33 1.68 12.61 -23.84
CA LYS A 33 3.05 12.21 -24.16
C LYS A 33 3.71 11.33 -23.09
N ARG A 34 3.08 11.14 -21.92
CA ARG A 34 3.60 10.27 -20.85
C ARG A 34 3.41 8.80 -21.16
N ASP A 35 2.40 8.47 -21.97
CA ASP A 35 2.11 7.13 -22.44
C ASP A 35 2.47 6.96 -23.91
N LYS A 36 2.88 5.74 -24.29
CA LYS A 36 3.28 5.44 -25.67
C LYS A 36 2.07 5.04 -26.51
N ILE A 37 2.03 5.55 -27.75
CA ILE A 37 1.18 4.99 -28.79
C ILE A 37 1.64 3.56 -29.05
N ARG A 38 0.71 2.60 -28.96
CA ARG A 38 1.01 1.17 -29.09
C ARG A 38 -0.10 0.44 -29.84
N SER A 39 0.16 -0.77 -30.30
CA SER A 39 -0.91 -1.66 -30.78
C SER A 39 -1.85 -2.02 -29.64
N VAL A 40 -3.12 -2.16 -29.98
CA VAL A 40 -4.20 -2.55 -29.06
C VAL A 40 -3.98 -4.01 -28.65
N SER A 41 -4.23 -4.33 -27.38
CA SER A 41 -4.18 -5.67 -26.83
C SER A 41 -5.59 -6.13 -26.44
N ASP A 42 -5.80 -7.44 -26.26
CA ASP A 42 -7.11 -8.00 -25.90
C ASP A 42 -7.70 -7.40 -24.61
N GLN A 43 -6.83 -6.94 -23.68
CA GLN A 43 -7.22 -6.28 -22.44
C GLN A 43 -7.82 -4.88 -22.63
N ASP A 44 -7.55 -4.22 -23.76
CA ASP A 44 -8.08 -2.89 -24.07
C ASP A 44 -9.54 -2.95 -24.60
N GLY A 45 -9.98 -4.10 -25.09
CA GLY A 45 -11.33 -4.32 -25.61
C GLY A 45 -12.42 -4.45 -24.55
N GLU A 46 -12.04 -4.84 -23.33
CA GLU A 46 -12.97 -4.94 -22.20
C GLU A 46 -13.28 -3.56 -21.55
N CYS A 47 -12.63 -2.49 -22.02
CA CYS A 47 -12.69 -1.14 -21.43
C CYS A 47 -13.30 -0.08 -22.37
N ILE A 48 -14.10 -0.46 -23.36
CA ILE A 48 -14.72 0.48 -24.32
C ILE A 48 -15.81 1.30 -23.63
N LEU A 49 -15.72 2.61 -23.80
CA LEU A 49 -16.65 3.60 -23.25
C LEU A 49 -17.61 4.14 -24.33
N ALA A 50 -17.18 4.22 -25.59
CA ALA A 50 -17.99 4.65 -26.74
C ALA A 50 -17.36 4.19 -28.08
N GLY A 51 -18.18 4.05 -29.13
CA GLY A 51 -17.75 3.58 -30.46
C GLY A 51 -18.02 2.10 -30.71
N ASP A 52 -17.73 1.61 -31.92
CA ASP A 52 -17.97 0.20 -32.30
C ASP A 52 -16.92 -0.72 -31.67
N PRO A 53 -17.31 -1.75 -30.88
CA PRO A 53 -16.39 -2.74 -30.35
C PRO A 53 -15.57 -3.48 -31.42
N ALA A 54 -16.10 -3.62 -32.64
CA ALA A 54 -15.38 -4.25 -33.75
C ALA A 54 -14.12 -3.50 -34.19
N ASN A 55 -13.95 -2.23 -33.78
CA ASN A 55 -12.76 -1.44 -34.06
C ASN A 55 -11.56 -1.80 -33.16
N VAL A 56 -11.79 -2.48 -32.04
CA VAL A 56 -10.75 -3.04 -31.17
C VAL A 56 -10.35 -4.41 -31.70
N ARG A 57 -9.50 -4.41 -32.72
CA ARG A 57 -9.02 -5.62 -33.39
C ARG A 57 -7.52 -5.54 -33.65
N ASP A 58 -6.96 -6.70 -34.00
CA ASP A 58 -5.56 -6.81 -34.37
C ASP A 58 -5.24 -5.88 -35.55
N GLY A 59 -4.25 -5.00 -35.37
CA GLY A 59 -3.91 -3.92 -36.31
C GLY A 59 -4.41 -2.51 -35.95
N SER A 60 -5.25 -2.36 -34.93
CA SER A 60 -5.62 -1.05 -34.35
C SER A 60 -4.58 -0.57 -33.33
N PHE A 61 -4.57 0.74 -33.07
CA PHE A 61 -3.61 1.42 -32.21
C PHE A 61 -4.30 2.21 -31.12
N PHE A 62 -3.71 2.13 -29.93
CA PHE A 62 -4.06 2.86 -28.74
C PHE A 62 -3.32 4.20 -28.72
N LEU A 63 -4.07 5.31 -28.70
CA LEU A 63 -3.55 6.68 -28.64
C LEU A 63 -3.98 7.32 -27.32
N PRO A 64 -3.05 7.52 -26.37
CA PRO A 64 -3.38 8.07 -25.06
C PRO A 64 -3.69 9.57 -25.17
N THR A 65 -4.72 10.02 -24.46
CA THR A 65 -5.12 11.44 -24.45
C THR A 65 -5.10 12.02 -23.04
N THR A 66 -5.01 13.34 -22.94
CA THR A 66 -5.18 14.08 -21.68
C THR A 66 -6.65 14.47 -21.43
N LEU A 67 -7.58 13.97 -22.25
CA LEU A 67 -9.01 14.23 -22.10
C LEU A 67 -9.56 13.40 -20.93
N CYS A 68 -10.55 13.95 -20.24
CA CYS A 68 -11.22 13.28 -19.13
C CYS A 68 -12.73 13.51 -19.21
N MET A 69 -13.51 12.51 -18.79
CA MET A 69 -14.97 12.51 -18.84
C MET A 69 -15.55 12.00 -17.51
N GLY A 70 -16.65 12.60 -17.05
CA GLY A 70 -17.35 12.18 -15.83
C GLY A 70 -18.11 10.85 -16.02
N ARG A 71 -18.29 10.07 -14.94
CA ARG A 71 -19.25 8.94 -14.94
C ARG A 71 -20.66 9.48 -15.27
N GLY A 72 -21.18 9.13 -16.44
CA GLY A 72 -22.50 9.57 -16.94
C GLY A 72 -22.46 10.40 -18.23
N GLU A 73 -21.28 10.81 -18.70
CA GLU A 73 -21.09 11.56 -19.97
C GLU A 73 -20.94 10.62 -21.20
N TYR A 74 -21.13 9.31 -21.03
CA TYR A 74 -21.04 8.28 -22.08
C TYR A 74 -22.36 8.13 -22.83
N THR A 75 -22.79 9.17 -23.56
CA THR A 75 -23.99 9.11 -24.40
C THR A 75 -23.61 9.09 -25.87
N ALA A 76 -24.48 8.53 -26.72
CA ALA A 76 -24.30 8.54 -28.18
C ALA A 76 -24.13 9.98 -28.74
N ASP A 77 -24.66 10.98 -28.05
CA ASP A 77 -24.61 12.39 -28.46
C ASP A 77 -23.29 13.09 -28.06
N ALA A 78 -22.60 12.62 -27.01
CA ALA A 78 -21.34 13.23 -26.53
C ALA A 78 -20.11 12.81 -27.35
N PHE A 79 -20.21 11.67 -28.05
CA PHE A 79 -19.10 11.09 -28.81
C PHE A 79 -18.71 11.92 -30.05
N PRO A 80 -19.65 12.38 -30.91
CA PRO A 80 -19.35 13.28 -32.02
C PRO A 80 -18.77 14.63 -31.59
N GLU A 81 -19.25 15.21 -30.49
CA GLU A 81 -18.74 16.48 -29.96
C GLU A 81 -17.27 16.37 -29.52
N LEU A 82 -16.91 15.26 -28.87
CA LEU A 82 -15.54 15.02 -28.43
C LEU A 82 -14.58 14.85 -29.61
N LEU A 83 -14.99 14.12 -30.65
CA LEU A 83 -14.20 14.00 -31.88
C LEU A 83 -14.10 15.34 -32.62
N SER A 84 -15.12 16.21 -32.54
CA SER A 84 -15.07 17.57 -33.09
C SER A 84 -13.99 18.43 -32.43
N LEU A 85 -13.76 18.31 -31.12
CA LEU A 85 -12.70 19.03 -30.39
C LEU A 85 -11.29 18.76 -30.94
N VAL A 86 -11.11 17.60 -31.59
CA VAL A 86 -9.85 17.19 -32.23
C VAL A 86 -9.97 17.12 -33.76
N GLY A 87 -11.08 17.55 -34.35
CA GLY A 87 -11.27 17.59 -35.81
C GLY A 87 -11.34 16.20 -36.47
N LEU A 88 -11.86 15.20 -35.77
CA LEU A 88 -11.96 13.80 -36.22
C LEU A 88 -13.41 13.30 -36.35
N GLN A 89 -14.41 14.18 -36.30
CA GLN A 89 -15.83 13.82 -36.33
C GLN A 89 -16.25 13.02 -37.58
N GLU A 90 -15.57 13.21 -38.70
CA GLU A 90 -15.82 12.45 -39.94
C GLU A 90 -15.35 10.98 -39.87
N HIS A 91 -14.59 10.60 -38.83
CA HIS A 91 -14.07 9.24 -38.61
C HIS A 91 -14.74 8.53 -37.44
N GLU A 92 -15.88 9.03 -36.96
CA GLU A 92 -16.60 8.49 -35.80
C GLU A 92 -16.85 6.97 -35.90
N ALA A 93 -17.24 6.48 -37.07
CA ALA A 93 -17.49 5.06 -37.30
C ALA A 93 -16.25 4.17 -37.14
N SER A 94 -15.05 4.75 -37.21
CA SER A 94 -13.76 4.03 -37.23
C SER A 94 -12.93 4.23 -35.96
N ILE A 95 -13.40 5.03 -35.01
CA ILE A 95 -12.67 5.35 -33.77
C ILE A 95 -13.50 4.85 -32.59
N SER A 96 -12.85 4.31 -31.56
CA SER A 96 -13.50 3.97 -30.30
C SER A 96 -12.77 4.63 -29.14
N ILE A 97 -13.50 4.96 -28.07
CA ILE A 97 -12.96 5.52 -26.83
C ILE A 97 -12.89 4.42 -25.81
N VAL A 98 -11.74 4.29 -25.16
CA VAL A 98 -11.54 3.35 -24.05
C VAL A 98 -11.17 4.10 -22.78
N ALA A 99 -11.56 3.54 -21.64
CA ALA A 99 -11.12 4.02 -20.34
C ALA A 99 -9.60 3.91 -20.26
N HIS A 100 -8.95 5.02 -19.92
CA HIS A 100 -7.51 5.06 -19.74
C HIS A 100 -7.20 5.52 -18.33
N ALA A 101 -6.51 4.68 -17.56
CA ALA A 101 -5.90 5.13 -16.32
C ALA A 101 -4.68 6.00 -16.66
N SER A 102 -4.91 7.23 -17.13
CA SER A 102 -3.80 8.16 -17.41
C SER A 102 -2.98 8.35 -16.14
N SER A 103 -1.66 8.35 -16.34
CA SER A 103 -0.69 8.78 -15.33
C SER A 103 -0.97 10.18 -14.74
N ALA A 104 -1.88 10.97 -15.31
CA ALA A 104 -2.34 12.25 -14.77
C ALA A 104 -3.22 12.16 -13.51
N ALA A 105 -4.09 11.15 -13.38
CA ALA A 105 -4.94 10.98 -12.19
C ALA A 105 -4.12 10.74 -10.92
N ALA A 106 -2.90 10.22 -11.10
CA ALA A 106 -1.95 10.03 -10.01
C ALA A 106 -1.36 11.34 -9.46
N HIS A 107 -1.44 12.47 -10.19
CA HIS A 107 -0.57 13.63 -9.96
C HIS A 107 -1.15 14.80 -9.11
N ILE A 108 -2.36 14.73 -8.54
CA ILE A 108 -2.83 15.79 -7.61
C ILE A 108 -2.34 15.58 -6.15
N SER A 109 -1.60 14.51 -5.85
CA SER A 109 -0.91 14.38 -4.55
C SER A 109 0.44 13.65 -4.64
N ASP A 110 1.05 13.65 -5.83
CA ASP A 110 2.30 12.96 -6.08
C ASP A 110 3.51 13.87 -5.87
N SER A 111 4.21 13.67 -4.76
CA SER A 111 5.62 14.06 -4.64
C SER A 111 6.53 12.84 -4.54
N SER A 112 6.31 11.82 -5.39
CA SER A 112 7.46 11.21 -6.07
C SER A 112 7.75 12.01 -7.32
N VAL A 113 8.81 12.81 -7.28
CA VAL A 113 9.30 13.51 -8.48
C VAL A 113 9.89 12.45 -9.43
N LYS A 114 9.08 11.99 -10.39
CA LYS A 114 9.58 11.60 -11.70
C LYS A 114 9.50 12.85 -12.57
N ASP A 115 10.61 13.59 -12.65
CA ASP A 115 10.80 14.60 -13.69
C ASP A 115 10.69 13.87 -15.04
N GLY A 116 9.61 14.14 -15.76
CA GLY A 116 9.54 13.86 -17.19
C GLY A 116 10.39 14.89 -17.92
N GLY A 117 11.54 14.46 -18.42
CA GLY A 117 12.40 15.28 -19.26
C GLY A 117 13.39 14.40 -20.01
N ASP A 118 13.13 14.21 -21.31
CA ASP A 118 14.04 13.75 -22.36
C ASP A 118 14.84 12.44 -22.14
N GLN A 119 15.10 11.75 -23.24
CA GLN A 119 16.26 10.87 -23.32
C GLN A 119 17.52 11.74 -23.14
N GLY A 120 17.93 11.99 -21.89
CA GLY A 120 19.15 12.74 -21.59
C GLY A 120 19.25 13.39 -20.20
N GLN A 121 18.16 13.61 -19.45
CA GLN A 121 18.25 14.37 -18.19
C GLN A 121 18.24 13.49 -16.93
N MET A 122 19.36 13.50 -16.21
CA MET A 122 19.52 12.79 -14.93
C MET A 122 18.54 13.32 -13.87
N ASN A 123 17.95 12.42 -13.06
CA ASN A 123 17.12 12.82 -11.91
C ASN A 123 17.97 13.51 -10.82
N LEU A 124 17.33 14.12 -9.81
CA LEU A 124 18.03 14.90 -8.79
C LEU A 124 19.08 14.10 -8.01
N LEU A 125 18.81 12.82 -7.71
CA LEU A 125 19.77 11.94 -7.04
C LEU A 125 21.00 11.71 -7.91
N ALA A 126 20.78 11.28 -9.16
CA ALA A 126 21.84 11.04 -10.14
C ALA A 126 22.66 12.30 -10.42
N ARG A 127 22.02 13.47 -10.53
CA ARG A 127 22.70 14.77 -10.70
C ARG A 127 23.59 15.11 -9.51
N THR A 128 23.08 14.91 -8.30
CA THR A 128 23.81 15.25 -7.07
C THR A 128 25.03 14.32 -6.89
N ILE A 129 24.85 13.02 -7.12
CA ILE A 129 25.96 12.04 -7.09
C ILE A 129 26.99 12.34 -8.18
N SER A 130 26.56 12.63 -9.40
CA SER A 130 27.47 12.98 -10.50
C SER A 130 28.28 14.25 -10.19
N LYS A 131 27.64 15.27 -9.62
CA LYS A 131 28.32 16.50 -9.18
C LYS A 131 29.35 16.19 -8.07
N TRP A 132 29.00 15.33 -7.13
CA TRP A 132 29.92 14.92 -6.06
C TRP A 132 31.13 14.13 -6.59
N LEU A 133 30.91 13.18 -7.51
CA LEU A 133 31.99 12.43 -8.16
C LEU A 133 32.96 13.36 -8.91
N ALA A 134 32.42 14.37 -9.60
CA ALA A 134 33.24 15.38 -10.28
C ALA A 134 34.09 16.20 -9.29
N LEU A 135 33.54 16.57 -8.13
CA LEU A 135 34.28 17.28 -7.07
C LEU A 135 35.41 16.43 -6.46
N LYS A 136 35.22 15.12 -6.37
CA LYS A 136 36.24 14.17 -5.91
C LYS A 136 37.33 13.89 -6.94
N ARG A 137 37.24 14.49 -8.13
CA ARG A 137 38.17 14.28 -9.25
C ARG A 137 38.31 12.82 -9.66
N LEU A 138 37.31 11.99 -9.39
CA LEU A 138 37.20 10.60 -9.90
C LEU A 138 36.81 10.58 -11.39
N HIS A 139 37.24 11.60 -12.12
CA HIS A 139 36.84 11.91 -13.48
C HIS A 139 37.70 11.15 -14.49
N GLU A 140 38.06 9.90 -14.21
CA GLU A 140 38.20 8.97 -15.32
C GLU A 140 36.79 8.82 -15.89
N GLN A 141 36.57 9.36 -17.10
CA GLN A 141 35.26 9.39 -17.76
C GLN A 141 34.57 8.00 -17.78
N GLN A 142 35.31 6.92 -17.60
CA GLN A 142 34.81 5.55 -17.52
C GLN A 142 34.05 5.24 -16.22
N ILE A 143 34.53 5.62 -15.02
CA ILE A 143 33.88 5.23 -13.75
C ILE A 143 32.52 5.88 -13.60
N THR A 144 32.44 7.21 -13.77
CA THR A 144 31.17 7.94 -13.63
C THR A 144 30.14 7.48 -14.67
N THR A 145 30.55 7.34 -15.94
CA THR A 145 29.65 6.86 -17.01
C THR A 145 29.19 5.42 -16.77
N SER A 146 30.07 4.55 -16.24
CA SER A 146 29.75 3.17 -15.89
C SER A 146 28.71 3.10 -14.76
N ILE A 147 28.95 3.78 -13.64
CA ILE A 147 28.02 3.75 -12.49
C ILE A 147 26.66 4.35 -12.88
N MET A 148 26.66 5.46 -13.63
CA MET A 148 25.43 6.12 -14.05
C MET A 148 24.57 5.30 -15.01
N SER A 149 25.17 4.40 -15.80
CA SER A 149 24.45 3.54 -16.73
C SER A 149 23.90 2.24 -16.11
N VAL A 150 24.51 1.76 -15.03
CA VAL A 150 24.11 0.51 -14.35
C VAL A 150 23.04 0.73 -13.28
N CYS A 151 23.11 1.86 -12.56
CA CYS A 151 22.21 2.14 -11.44
C CYS A 151 20.90 2.81 -11.91
N LYS A 152 19.79 2.52 -11.22
CA LYS A 152 18.48 3.07 -11.54
C LYS A 152 18.25 4.45 -10.91
N TRP A 153 18.99 4.75 -9.84
CA TRP A 153 18.94 6.01 -9.08
C TRP A 153 17.53 6.39 -8.64
N THR A 154 16.73 5.40 -8.27
CA THR A 154 15.41 5.65 -7.66
C THR A 154 15.59 6.09 -6.21
N TYR A 155 14.59 6.76 -5.66
CA TYR A 155 14.59 7.19 -4.26
C TYR A 155 13.15 7.38 -3.77
N THR A 156 12.96 7.47 -2.46
CA THR A 156 11.68 7.82 -1.83
C THR A 156 11.91 8.88 -0.77
N ILE A 157 11.04 9.88 -0.70
CA ILE A 157 11.14 10.98 0.26
C ILE A 157 9.91 11.00 1.15
N TYR A 158 10.15 11.06 2.45
CA TYR A 158 9.18 11.30 3.49
C TYR A 158 9.74 12.39 4.39
N PRO A 159 9.56 13.68 4.07
CA PRO A 159 10.27 14.74 4.78
C PRO A 159 10.14 14.59 6.30
N PRO A 160 11.26 14.60 7.06
CA PRO A 160 12.60 15.01 6.64
C PRO A 160 13.56 13.85 6.28
N LEU A 161 13.04 12.70 5.82
CA LEU A 161 13.78 11.48 5.48
C LEU A 161 13.89 11.25 3.95
N LEU A 162 15.10 10.93 3.50
CA LEU A 162 15.40 10.37 2.18
C LEU A 162 15.77 8.89 2.28
N LEU A 163 15.07 8.04 1.54
CA LEU A 163 15.34 6.62 1.42
C LEU A 163 15.95 6.30 0.06
N LEU A 164 17.07 5.58 0.08
CA LEU A 164 17.84 5.20 -1.09
C LEU A 164 17.87 3.66 -1.23
N PRO A 165 17.77 3.10 -2.45
CA PRO A 165 17.91 1.65 -2.64
C PRO A 165 19.29 1.17 -2.22
N ALA A 166 19.35 0.14 -1.37
CA ALA A 166 20.62 -0.44 -0.93
C ALA A 166 21.47 -0.99 -2.09
N SER A 167 20.84 -1.50 -3.15
CA SER A 167 21.53 -2.07 -4.33
C SER A 167 22.40 -1.04 -5.05
N ASP A 168 21.82 0.09 -5.43
CA ASP A 168 22.49 1.11 -6.25
C ASP A 168 23.62 1.76 -5.45
N PHE A 169 23.42 1.95 -4.15
CA PHE A 169 24.42 2.52 -3.26
C PHE A 169 25.57 1.55 -2.95
N SER A 170 25.30 0.24 -2.94
CA SER A 170 26.35 -0.78 -2.82
C SER A 170 27.24 -0.79 -4.06
N THR A 171 26.64 -0.69 -5.26
CA THR A 171 27.37 -0.55 -6.52
C THR A 171 28.23 0.72 -6.54
N LEU A 172 27.68 1.86 -6.13
CA LEU A 172 28.43 3.11 -6.02
C LEU A 172 29.63 2.96 -5.08
N LYS A 173 29.43 2.43 -3.86
CA LYS A 173 30.50 2.22 -2.88
C LYS A 173 31.59 1.31 -3.42
N ALA A 174 31.23 0.19 -4.05
CA ALA A 174 32.20 -0.74 -4.63
C ALA A 174 33.02 -0.08 -5.76
N ALA A 175 32.38 0.70 -6.62
CA ALA A 175 33.03 1.33 -7.76
C ALA A 175 34.04 2.42 -7.39
N VAL A 176 33.92 3.02 -6.20
CA VAL A 176 34.83 4.09 -5.71
C VAL A 176 35.69 3.66 -4.52
N ALA A 177 35.64 2.37 -4.14
CA ALA A 177 36.29 1.87 -2.93
C ALA A 177 37.83 1.95 -2.97
N ALA A 178 38.42 1.92 -4.17
CA ALA A 178 39.86 2.06 -4.35
C ALA A 178 40.34 3.51 -4.12
N ASP A 179 39.47 4.48 -4.36
CA ASP A 179 39.85 5.91 -4.40
C ASP A 179 39.33 6.71 -3.19
N LEU A 180 38.25 6.25 -2.56
CA LEU A 180 37.57 6.97 -1.47
C LEU A 180 37.46 6.13 -0.20
N ASN A 181 37.52 6.83 0.94
CA ASN A 181 37.27 6.22 2.24
C ASN A 181 35.87 6.58 2.77
N ALA A 182 35.49 5.99 3.92
CA ALA A 182 34.18 6.22 4.52
C ALA A 182 33.90 7.70 4.86
N GLY A 183 34.93 8.48 5.22
CA GLY A 183 34.80 9.90 5.54
C GLY A 183 34.43 10.76 4.32
N ASP A 184 34.78 10.34 3.11
CA ASP A 184 34.47 11.07 1.88
C ASP A 184 32.97 11.10 1.56
N PHE A 185 32.21 10.12 2.04
CA PHE A 185 30.76 10.05 1.86
C PHE A 185 30.00 11.08 2.69
N SER A 186 30.60 11.64 3.75
CA SER A 186 29.97 12.70 4.56
C SER A 186 29.64 13.94 3.71
N SER A 187 30.51 14.31 2.77
CA SER A 187 30.25 15.42 1.87
C SER A 187 29.14 15.10 0.85
N LEU A 188 29.02 13.85 0.42
CA LEU A 188 27.90 13.40 -0.42
C LEU A 188 26.58 13.51 0.34
N TYR A 189 26.54 13.02 1.58
CA TYR A 189 25.34 13.06 2.40
C TYR A 189 24.90 14.50 2.69
N SER A 190 25.85 15.39 2.95
CA SER A 190 25.58 16.82 3.12
C SER A 190 24.96 17.44 1.87
N MET A 191 25.53 17.15 0.68
CA MET A 191 24.97 17.61 -0.60
C MET A 191 23.57 17.05 -0.87
N LEU A 192 23.30 15.80 -0.50
CA LEU A 192 21.99 15.19 -0.63
C LEU A 192 20.98 15.83 0.33
N CYS A 193 21.36 16.07 1.59
CA CYS A 193 20.54 16.79 2.56
C CYS A 193 20.13 18.17 2.06
N GLU A 194 21.07 18.94 1.51
CA GLU A 194 20.81 20.25 0.92
C GLU A 194 19.88 20.15 -0.31
N ALA A 195 20.20 19.27 -1.25
CA ALA A 195 19.45 19.13 -2.49
C ALA A 195 18.00 18.68 -2.26
N PHE A 196 17.77 17.74 -1.34
CA PHE A 196 16.46 17.19 -1.03
C PHE A 196 15.72 17.90 0.10
N LYS A 197 16.38 18.85 0.79
CA LYS A 197 15.86 19.55 1.98
C LYS A 197 15.43 18.56 3.07
N VAL A 198 16.30 17.59 3.34
CA VAL A 198 16.10 16.50 4.31
C VAL A 198 17.19 16.54 5.37
N THR A 199 16.90 16.03 6.56
CA THR A 199 17.87 15.91 7.65
C THR A 199 18.35 14.48 7.85
N HIS A 200 17.61 13.50 7.35
CA HIS A 200 17.89 12.08 7.51
C HIS A 200 18.03 11.38 6.17
N ILE A 201 19.01 10.48 6.07
CA ILE A 201 19.22 9.62 4.91
C ILE A 201 19.41 8.19 5.40
N ALA A 202 18.74 7.23 4.78
CA ALA A 202 18.98 5.81 5.02
C ALA A 202 18.92 4.98 3.73
N LEU A 203 19.66 3.88 3.71
CA LEU A 203 19.46 2.82 2.74
C LEU A 203 18.25 2.00 3.16
N ASN A 204 17.35 1.79 2.19
CA ASN A 204 16.18 0.95 2.33
C ASN A 204 16.45 -0.42 1.69
N ALA A 205 15.97 -1.47 2.35
CA ALA A 205 16.06 -2.84 1.89
C ALA A 205 14.70 -3.54 2.04
N PRO A 206 14.42 -4.60 1.26
CA PRO A 206 13.23 -5.40 1.46
C PRO A 206 13.14 -5.93 2.90
N ILE A 207 11.92 -5.96 3.44
CA ILE A 207 11.67 -6.50 4.78
C ILE A 207 11.68 -8.03 4.66
N PRO A 208 12.58 -8.73 5.35
CA PRO A 208 12.67 -10.17 5.21
C PRO A 208 11.54 -10.84 6.00
N ALA A 209 11.00 -11.94 5.47
CA ALA A 209 9.98 -12.74 6.15
C ALA A 209 10.53 -13.48 7.38
N ASN A 210 11.84 -13.74 7.40
CA ASN A 210 12.58 -14.39 8.47
C ASN A 210 13.80 -13.56 8.88
N VAL A 211 14.20 -13.64 10.14
CA VAL A 211 15.41 -13.03 10.71
C VAL A 211 16.33 -14.14 11.25
N ALA A 212 17.63 -13.88 11.36
CA ALA A 212 18.55 -14.83 11.99
C ALA A 212 18.16 -15.04 13.46
N LYS A 213 18.21 -16.28 13.96
CA LYS A 213 18.07 -16.56 15.39
C LYS A 213 19.32 -16.04 16.09
N GLU A 214 19.18 -15.04 16.96
CA GLU A 214 20.27 -14.71 17.89
C GLU A 214 20.43 -15.90 18.86
N THR A 215 21.63 -16.49 18.89
CA THR A 215 22.00 -17.55 19.82
C THR A 215 22.03 -16.96 21.23
N ALA A 216 20.95 -17.16 21.99
CA ALA A 216 21.03 -17.08 23.44
C ALA A 216 21.95 -18.21 23.93
N VAL A 217 23.24 -17.92 24.14
CA VAL A 217 24.17 -18.83 24.83
C VAL A 217 25.05 -18.06 25.82
N GLN A 218 24.54 -17.95 27.04
CA GLN A 218 25.24 -18.21 28.29
C GLN A 218 24.33 -19.25 28.98
N ASP A 219 24.67 -20.51 29.22
CA ASP A 219 25.84 -21.04 29.93
C ASP A 219 26.18 -22.50 29.55
N SER A 220 27.48 -22.81 29.70
CA SER A 220 28.19 -24.09 29.95
C SER A 220 27.64 -25.47 29.52
N HIS A 221 28.49 -26.16 28.74
CA HIS A 221 28.80 -27.60 28.74
C HIS A 221 27.64 -28.62 28.58
N ILE A 222 27.53 -29.20 27.37
CA ILE A 222 27.85 -30.61 27.07
C ILE A 222 27.89 -30.78 25.54
N GLN A 223 28.91 -31.50 25.09
CA GLN A 223 29.28 -31.75 23.70
C GLN A 223 28.54 -32.99 23.18
N LYS A 224 27.93 -32.91 21.97
CA LYS A 224 28.10 -33.84 20.83
C LYS A 224 26.88 -33.88 19.89
N GLN A 225 27.06 -33.28 18.72
CA GLN A 225 27.03 -33.96 17.43
C GLN A 225 25.78 -34.78 17.06
N VAL A 226 24.83 -34.14 16.38
CA VAL A 226 24.10 -34.75 15.26
C VAL A 226 23.97 -33.71 14.15
N MET A 227 24.42 -34.08 12.95
CA MET A 227 24.26 -33.32 11.72
C MET A 227 22.77 -33.24 11.34
N SER A 228 22.21 -32.03 11.27
CA SER A 228 21.08 -31.75 10.39
C SER A 228 21.18 -30.30 9.90
N HIS A 229 21.08 -30.12 8.59
CA HIS A 229 20.95 -28.81 7.94
C HIS A 229 19.55 -28.23 8.23
N ALA A 230 19.36 -27.67 9.41
CA ALA A 230 18.23 -26.79 9.72
C ALA A 230 18.75 -25.35 9.77
N THR A 231 18.19 -24.49 8.92
CA THR A 231 18.55 -23.07 8.84
C THR A 231 18.18 -22.33 10.13
N ASP A 232 19.17 -21.70 10.78
CA ASP A 232 19.05 -20.90 12.02
C ASP A 232 18.29 -19.57 11.82
N SER A 233 17.05 -19.63 11.33
CA SER A 233 16.20 -18.46 11.11
C SER A 233 14.86 -18.58 11.83
N ALA A 234 14.33 -17.47 12.32
CA ALA A 234 13.03 -17.33 12.96
C ALA A 234 12.11 -16.40 12.14
N PRO A 235 10.79 -16.57 12.19
CA PRO A 235 9.87 -15.68 11.47
C PRO A 235 9.96 -14.25 11.99
N ASN A 236 10.03 -13.27 11.08
CA ASN A 236 9.98 -11.84 11.38
C ASN A 236 8.53 -11.40 11.64
N ILE A 237 7.94 -11.85 12.75
CA ILE A 237 6.51 -11.63 13.07
C ILE A 237 6.15 -10.14 13.05
N LEU A 238 7.03 -9.28 13.56
CA LEU A 238 6.81 -7.83 13.63
C LEU A 238 6.99 -7.11 12.29
N ARG A 239 7.46 -7.82 11.26
CA ARG A 239 7.88 -7.25 9.96
C ARG A 239 8.80 -6.04 10.13
N SER A 240 9.70 -6.14 11.11
CA SER A 240 10.65 -5.09 11.43
C SER A 240 11.60 -4.84 10.25
N PRO A 241 11.91 -3.57 9.91
CA PRO A 241 12.78 -3.21 8.80
C PRO A 241 14.27 -3.40 9.14
N THR A 242 14.67 -4.63 9.43
CA THR A 242 16.03 -4.97 9.90
C THR A 242 17.13 -4.63 8.88
N GLY A 243 16.80 -4.47 7.61
CA GLY A 243 17.73 -4.04 6.56
C GLY A 243 17.86 -2.53 6.38
N LEU A 244 17.15 -1.70 7.16
CA LEU A 244 17.31 -0.25 7.10
C LEU A 244 18.70 0.14 7.64
N THR A 245 19.48 0.86 6.82
CA THR A 245 20.82 1.32 7.21
C THR A 245 20.87 2.86 7.24
N PRO A 246 20.82 3.50 8.41
CA PRO A 246 21.07 4.93 8.54
C PRO A 246 22.41 5.37 7.95
N LEU A 247 22.41 6.46 7.19
CA LEU A 247 23.62 7.07 6.60
C LEU A 247 23.91 8.47 7.16
N GLN A 248 22.86 9.26 7.43
CA GLN A 248 22.96 10.64 7.91
C GLN A 248 21.76 10.96 8.80
N GLY A 249 21.98 11.73 9.87
CA GLY A 249 20.94 12.09 10.84
C GLY A 249 20.87 11.12 12.03
N ASP A 250 20.23 11.57 13.11
CA ASP A 250 20.05 10.76 14.31
C ASP A 250 18.71 10.02 14.26
N PHE A 251 18.78 8.71 14.01
CA PHE A 251 17.60 7.84 13.94
C PHE A 251 17.11 7.38 15.32
N GLY A 252 17.66 7.95 16.40
CA GLY A 252 17.40 7.53 17.77
C GLY A 252 18.16 6.26 18.16
N PRO A 253 17.87 5.73 19.36
CA PRO A 253 18.65 4.66 19.97
C PRO A 253 18.67 3.39 19.12
N VAL A 254 19.72 2.58 19.30
CA VAL A 254 19.73 1.20 18.82
C VAL A 254 19.43 0.33 20.02
N LEU A 255 18.28 -0.34 19.99
CA LEU A 255 17.81 -1.17 21.10
C LEU A 255 18.03 -2.63 20.74
N SER A 256 18.36 -3.45 21.75
CA SER A 256 18.51 -4.88 21.59
C SER A 256 17.19 -5.54 21.22
N PRO A 257 17.19 -6.66 20.47
CA PRO A 257 15.99 -7.44 20.25
C PRO A 257 15.30 -7.81 21.56
N GLY A 258 13.97 -7.72 21.59
CA GLY A 258 13.16 -7.99 22.79
C GLY A 258 13.11 -6.86 23.82
N HIS A 259 13.85 -5.76 23.66
CA HIS A 259 13.70 -4.58 24.51
C HIS A 259 12.30 -3.99 24.37
N VAL A 260 11.59 -3.84 25.49
CA VAL A 260 10.29 -3.15 25.53
C VAL A 260 10.55 -1.64 25.62
N PRO A 261 10.15 -0.85 24.60
CA PRO A 261 10.45 0.57 24.56
C PRO A 261 9.81 1.33 25.73
N THR A 262 10.58 2.28 26.28
CA THR A 262 10.13 3.22 27.30
C THR A 262 9.68 4.55 26.67
N GLU A 263 9.04 5.43 27.46
CA GLU A 263 8.67 6.77 26.99
C GLU A 263 9.89 7.60 26.52
N LYS A 264 11.05 7.38 27.15
CA LYS A 264 12.32 8.00 26.74
C LYS A 264 12.76 7.48 25.37
N ASP A 265 12.60 6.19 25.11
CA ASP A 265 12.93 5.60 23.80
C ASP A 265 12.01 6.19 22.72
N PHE A 266 10.71 6.27 22.97
CA PHE A 266 9.76 6.90 22.03
C PHE A 266 10.07 8.38 21.77
N THR A 267 10.46 9.12 22.81
CA THR A 267 10.77 10.55 22.68
C THR A 267 12.09 10.80 21.94
N SER A 268 13.09 9.92 22.12
CA SER A 268 14.40 10.04 21.47
C SER A 268 14.47 9.42 20.08
N ALA A 269 13.46 8.65 19.67
CA ALA A 269 13.38 8.07 18.35
C ALA A 269 13.10 9.10 17.25
N PHE A 270 13.61 8.82 16.05
CA PHE A 270 13.24 9.56 14.85
C PHE A 270 11.90 9.08 14.30
N TRP A 271 10.97 10.03 14.10
CA TRP A 271 9.63 9.78 13.57
C TRP A 271 9.44 10.50 12.23
N CYS A 272 8.85 9.77 11.28
CA CYS A 272 8.40 10.31 10.00
C CYS A 272 6.89 10.36 9.96
N THR A 273 6.35 11.34 9.23
CA THR A 273 4.92 11.42 8.93
C THR A 273 4.72 11.52 7.43
N ALA A 274 3.77 10.73 6.91
CA ALA A 274 3.31 10.80 5.54
C ALA A 274 1.82 11.12 5.53
N ARG A 275 1.36 11.77 4.46
CA ARG A 275 -0.06 12.02 4.24
C ARG A 275 -0.51 11.29 2.98
N GLN A 276 -1.44 10.35 3.14
CA GLN A 276 -2.05 9.60 2.03
C GLN A 276 -3.56 9.71 2.15
N ASN A 277 -4.27 10.00 1.05
CA ASN A 277 -5.74 10.15 1.05
C ASN A 277 -6.24 11.15 2.13
N GLY A 278 -5.45 12.21 2.37
CA GLY A 278 -5.74 13.20 3.40
C GLY A 278 -5.47 12.77 4.84
N ILE A 279 -5.06 11.52 5.08
CA ILE A 279 -4.80 10.91 6.39
C ILE A 279 -3.31 10.99 6.74
N PHE A 280 -2.99 11.47 7.94
CA PHE A 280 -1.64 11.44 8.49
C PHE A 280 -1.30 10.07 9.06
N GLN A 281 -0.15 9.52 8.69
CA GLN A 281 0.39 8.27 9.23
C GLN A 281 1.81 8.52 9.69
N THR A 282 2.09 8.16 10.95
CA THR A 282 3.36 8.43 11.60
C THR A 282 4.04 7.11 11.96
N TRP A 283 5.33 6.97 11.67
CA TRP A 283 6.08 5.75 11.93
C TRP A 283 7.53 6.07 12.30
N ALA A 284 8.15 5.18 13.07
CA ALA A 284 9.56 5.24 13.38
C ALA A 284 10.31 4.35 12.37
N PRO A 285 11.05 4.90 11.39
CA PRO A 285 11.62 4.12 10.29
C PRO A 285 12.50 2.95 10.74
N ARG A 286 13.20 3.11 11.87
CA ARG A 286 14.06 2.07 12.45
C ARG A 286 13.30 0.84 12.93
N TYR A 287 12.06 1.02 13.40
CA TYR A 287 11.35 -0.01 14.17
C TYR A 287 10.06 -0.48 13.52
N THR A 288 9.56 0.27 12.53
CA THR A 288 8.26 0.02 11.91
C THR A 288 8.40 0.22 10.41
N MET A 289 7.74 -0.65 9.66
CA MET A 289 7.63 -0.47 8.22
C MET A 289 6.67 0.68 7.88
N PHE A 290 6.76 1.18 6.64
CA PHE A 290 5.74 2.00 6.00
C PHE A 290 5.58 1.59 4.54
N SER A 291 4.43 1.05 4.17
CA SER A 291 4.13 0.64 2.78
C SER A 291 3.34 1.71 2.04
N ARG A 292 4.02 2.50 1.18
CA ARG A 292 3.34 3.39 0.22
C ARG A 292 2.55 2.61 -0.83
N GLY A 293 3.00 1.42 -1.20
CA GLY A 293 2.42 0.62 -2.28
C GLY A 293 0.98 0.15 -2.04
N ASN A 294 0.45 0.29 -0.82
CA ASN A 294 -0.94 -0.08 -0.51
C ASN A 294 -1.88 1.14 -0.61
N VAL A 295 -1.46 2.24 -1.23
CA VAL A 295 -2.23 3.49 -1.27
C VAL A 295 -3.59 3.32 -1.97
N THR A 296 -3.66 2.49 -3.02
CA THR A 296 -4.89 2.16 -3.73
C THR A 296 -5.85 1.40 -2.83
N GLU A 297 -5.37 0.37 -2.12
CA GLU A 297 -6.20 -0.36 -1.17
C GLU A 297 -6.68 0.52 -0.01
N LYS A 298 -5.81 1.38 0.52
CA LYS A 298 -6.22 2.36 1.54
C LYS A 298 -7.31 3.30 1.03
N ALA A 299 -7.30 3.65 -0.26
CA ALA A 299 -8.34 4.46 -0.88
C ALA A 299 -9.63 3.64 -1.07
N ARG A 300 -9.53 2.39 -1.52
CA ARG A 300 -10.66 1.46 -1.65
C ARG A 300 -11.40 1.27 -0.33
N VAL A 301 -10.67 1.05 0.77
CA VAL A 301 -11.26 0.92 2.12
C VAL A 301 -12.06 2.17 2.55
N LEU A 302 -11.71 3.37 2.03
CA LEU A 302 -12.48 4.60 2.33
C LEU A 302 -13.85 4.63 1.67
N GLU A 303 -14.01 3.91 0.56
CA GLU A 303 -15.12 4.00 -0.37
C GLU A 303 -15.81 2.65 -0.56
N LEU A 304 -15.65 1.72 0.39
CA LEU A 304 -16.29 0.40 0.34
C LEU A 304 -17.81 0.56 0.25
N GLU A 305 -18.40 -0.02 -0.79
CA GLU A 305 -19.85 -0.09 -0.96
C GLU A 305 -20.51 -0.83 0.21
N SER A 306 -19.79 -1.79 0.80
CA SER A 306 -20.18 -2.52 2.01
C SER A 306 -20.19 -1.69 3.29
N LEU A 307 -19.74 -0.43 3.25
CA LEU A 307 -19.90 0.54 4.34
C LEU A 307 -21.02 1.56 4.07
N THR A 308 -21.81 1.41 3.01
CA THR A 308 -22.93 2.32 2.73
C THR A 308 -24.14 2.03 3.64
N GLU A 309 -24.96 3.06 3.90
CA GLU A 309 -26.19 2.90 4.70
C GLU A 309 -27.19 1.95 4.02
N GLU A 310 -27.23 1.95 2.69
CA GLU A 310 -28.05 1.03 1.90
C GLU A 310 -27.63 -0.43 2.12
N ARG A 311 -26.33 -0.73 2.04
CA ARG A 311 -25.84 -2.11 2.19
C ARG A 311 -25.93 -2.62 3.63
N MET A 312 -25.64 -1.78 4.62
CA MET A 312 -25.62 -2.18 6.03
C MET A 312 -26.98 -2.05 6.75
N GLY A 313 -27.92 -1.30 6.16
CA GLY A 313 -29.15 -0.85 6.84
C GLY A 313 -28.87 0.06 8.05
N LYS A 314 -27.64 0.58 8.20
CA LYS A 314 -27.17 1.40 9.32
C LYS A 314 -26.19 2.44 8.82
N LYS A 315 -26.12 3.59 9.49
CA LYS A 315 -25.10 4.60 9.16
C LYS A 315 -23.71 4.10 9.57
N PRO A 316 -22.64 4.49 8.85
CA PRO A 316 -21.25 4.17 9.25
C PRO A 316 -20.93 4.49 10.72
N ARG A 317 -21.49 5.60 11.25
CA ARG A 317 -21.31 5.99 12.66
C ARG A 317 -21.93 5.03 13.68
N GLN A 318 -22.81 4.13 13.25
CA GLN A 318 -23.53 3.16 14.09
C GLN A 318 -22.98 1.75 13.96
N VAL A 319 -21.78 1.59 13.40
CA VAL A 319 -21.10 0.31 13.26
C VAL A 319 -19.65 0.43 13.74
N SER A 320 -19.05 -0.73 13.99
CA SER A 320 -17.65 -0.89 14.34
C SER A 320 -16.89 -1.63 13.25
N ALA A 321 -15.61 -1.32 13.10
CA ALA A 321 -14.66 -2.09 12.31
C ALA A 321 -13.52 -2.60 13.21
N VAL A 322 -12.97 -3.76 12.88
CA VAL A 322 -11.82 -4.37 13.57
C VAL A 322 -10.64 -4.45 12.61
N ASP A 323 -9.44 -4.08 13.07
CA ASP A 323 -8.19 -4.32 12.36
C ASP A 323 -7.30 -5.22 13.22
N LEU A 324 -7.11 -6.48 12.79
CA LEU A 324 -6.38 -7.50 13.56
C LEU A 324 -4.85 -7.38 13.43
N TYR A 325 -4.38 -6.46 12.58
CA TYR A 325 -2.97 -6.15 12.35
C TYR A 325 -2.80 -4.65 12.07
N ALA A 326 -3.19 -3.83 13.05
CA ALA A 326 -3.40 -2.40 12.82
C ALA A 326 -2.12 -1.65 12.43
N GLY A 327 -0.94 -2.13 12.84
CA GLY A 327 0.32 -1.44 12.61
C GLY A 327 0.26 -0.01 13.15
N ILE A 328 0.71 0.94 12.32
CA ILE A 328 0.63 2.38 12.63
C ILE A 328 -0.74 3.00 12.31
N GLY A 329 -1.79 2.18 12.17
CA GLY A 329 -3.09 2.57 11.63
C GLY A 329 -3.13 2.49 10.10
N TYR A 330 -2.68 1.36 9.53
CA TYR A 330 -2.61 1.19 8.07
C TYR A 330 -3.97 1.28 7.39
N PHE A 331 -4.90 0.43 7.80
CA PHE A 331 -6.26 0.36 7.27
C PHE A 331 -7.28 0.86 8.30
N ALA A 332 -7.01 0.70 9.61
CA ALA A 332 -7.80 1.29 10.69
C ALA A 332 -8.14 2.79 10.46
N PHE A 333 -7.18 3.59 9.97
CA PHE A 333 -7.44 5.01 9.69
C PHE A 333 -8.33 5.24 8.48
N SER A 334 -8.35 4.33 7.50
CA SER A 334 -9.31 4.40 6.40
C SER A 334 -10.73 4.19 6.93
N TYR A 335 -10.98 3.20 7.79
CA TYR A 335 -12.29 3.04 8.44
C TYR A 335 -12.70 4.26 9.26
N ALA A 336 -11.78 4.81 10.06
CA ALA A 336 -12.04 6.04 10.81
C ALA A 336 -12.34 7.21 9.84
N LYS A 337 -11.60 7.38 8.75
CA LYS A 337 -11.89 8.46 7.81
C LYS A 337 -13.21 8.25 7.04
N ALA A 338 -13.60 7.01 6.74
CA ALA A 338 -14.85 6.63 6.09
C ALA A 338 -16.11 6.92 6.93
N GLY A 339 -15.94 7.18 8.22
CA GLY A 339 -17.06 7.56 9.10
C GLY A 339 -17.50 6.47 10.06
N VAL A 340 -16.79 5.34 10.13
CA VAL A 340 -17.04 4.26 11.10
C VAL A 340 -17.04 4.83 12.52
N GLY A 341 -18.01 4.38 13.33
CA GLY A 341 -18.25 4.86 14.69
C GLY A 341 -17.11 4.51 15.64
N LYS A 342 -16.76 3.21 15.73
CA LYS A 342 -15.59 2.72 16.46
C LYS A 342 -14.68 1.87 15.58
N VAL A 343 -13.38 2.03 15.76
CA VAL A 343 -12.37 1.17 15.13
C VAL A 343 -11.52 0.53 16.23
N LEU A 344 -11.59 -0.79 16.32
CA LEU A 344 -10.84 -1.58 17.30
C LEU A 344 -9.60 -2.17 16.62
N CYS A 345 -8.45 -2.00 17.23
CA CYS A 345 -7.15 -2.25 16.62
C CYS A 345 -6.35 -3.22 17.50
N TRP A 346 -5.82 -4.31 16.93
CA TRP A 346 -4.82 -5.16 17.59
C TRP A 346 -3.45 -4.95 16.95
N GLU A 347 -2.45 -4.72 17.79
CA GLU A 347 -1.07 -4.53 17.35
C GLU A 347 -0.07 -4.92 18.45
N ILE A 348 0.85 -5.81 18.13
CA ILE A 348 1.83 -6.34 19.10
C ILE A 348 3.08 -5.49 19.24
N ASN A 349 3.45 -4.71 18.20
CA ASN A 349 4.66 -3.89 18.21
C ASN A 349 4.39 -2.55 18.93
N PRO A 350 5.04 -2.27 20.07
CA PRO A 350 4.85 -1.01 20.80
C PRO A 350 5.18 0.23 19.95
N TRP A 351 6.15 0.13 19.04
CA TRP A 351 6.48 1.21 18.11
C TRP A 351 5.36 1.49 17.10
N SER A 352 4.68 0.44 16.65
CA SER A 352 3.52 0.57 15.76
C SER A 352 2.36 1.24 16.51
N VAL A 353 2.10 0.82 17.76
CA VAL A 353 1.07 1.43 18.61
C VAL A 353 1.33 2.90 18.86
N ASP A 354 2.56 3.31 19.18
CA ASP A 354 2.88 4.73 19.37
C ASP A 354 2.81 5.51 18.04
N GLY A 355 3.19 4.90 16.92
CA GLY A 355 2.98 5.45 15.57
C GLY A 355 1.51 5.68 15.25
N LEU A 356 0.65 4.71 15.59
CA LEU A 356 -0.80 4.83 15.48
C LEU A 356 -1.32 5.96 16.38
N ARG A 357 -0.90 6.04 17.65
CA ARG A 357 -1.29 7.12 18.56
C ARG A 357 -0.95 8.50 18.01
N ARG A 358 0.29 8.67 17.51
CA ARG A 358 0.75 9.92 16.87
C ARG A 358 -0.03 10.23 15.59
N GLY A 359 -0.28 9.22 14.75
CA GLY A 359 -1.07 9.34 13.54
C GLY A 359 -2.52 9.77 13.83
N ALA A 360 -3.17 9.15 14.81
CA ALA A 360 -4.51 9.52 15.26
C ALA A 360 -4.55 10.97 15.75
N GLY A 361 -3.57 11.39 16.56
CA GLY A 361 -3.42 12.78 16.98
C GLY A 361 -3.28 13.76 15.80
N GLY A 362 -2.48 13.42 14.79
CA GLY A 362 -2.36 14.20 13.56
C GLY A 362 -3.66 14.32 12.76
N ASN A 363 -4.54 13.32 12.86
CA ASN A 363 -5.87 13.33 12.24
C ASN A 363 -6.98 13.87 13.14
N LYS A 364 -6.67 14.25 14.39
CA LYS A 364 -7.63 14.70 15.41
C LYS A 364 -8.68 13.63 15.76
N TRP A 365 -8.24 12.39 15.90
CA TRP A 365 -9.07 11.31 16.42
C TRP A 365 -8.62 10.91 17.82
N ASP A 366 -9.59 10.78 18.71
CA ASP A 366 -9.36 10.29 20.06
C ASP A 366 -8.99 8.81 20.00
N VAL A 367 -7.93 8.47 20.72
CA VAL A 367 -7.35 7.13 20.75
C VAL A 367 -7.07 6.74 22.19
N LYS A 368 -7.40 5.49 22.50
CA LYS A 368 -7.09 4.87 23.77
C LYS A 368 -6.28 3.60 23.55
N VAL A 369 -5.17 3.48 24.27
CA VAL A 369 -4.33 2.28 24.26
C VAL A 369 -4.63 1.48 25.53
N ILE A 370 -4.85 0.18 25.35
CA ILE A 370 -5.08 -0.80 26.42
C ILE A 370 -3.97 -1.84 26.31
N TYR A 371 -3.27 -2.07 27.41
CA TYR A 371 -2.15 -2.99 27.46
C TYR A 371 -2.59 -4.40 27.83
N SER A 372 -1.76 -5.38 27.46
CA SER A 372 -2.01 -6.78 27.81
C SER A 372 -2.16 -6.95 29.32
N GLY A 373 -3.22 -7.66 29.73
CA GLY A 373 -3.55 -7.90 31.14
C GLY A 373 -4.35 -6.79 31.82
N GLU A 374 -4.51 -5.61 31.21
CA GLU A 374 -5.39 -4.57 31.75
C GLU A 374 -6.86 -4.96 31.57
N CYS A 375 -7.69 -4.76 32.60
CA CYS A 375 -9.13 -4.91 32.49
C CYS A 375 -9.74 -3.68 31.79
N LEU A 376 -10.79 -3.89 31.02
CA LEU A 376 -11.58 -2.80 30.44
C LEU A 376 -12.45 -2.15 31.52
N GLU A 377 -11.98 -1.06 32.11
CA GLU A 377 -12.75 -0.28 33.08
C GLU A 377 -13.98 0.37 32.43
N GLU A 378 -14.95 0.82 33.23
CA GLU A 378 -16.13 1.50 32.69
C GLU A 378 -15.79 2.76 31.90
N LYS A 379 -14.79 3.51 32.37
CA LYS A 379 -14.20 4.67 31.70
C LYS A 379 -13.39 4.33 30.43
N ASP A 380 -13.06 3.05 30.22
CA ASP A 380 -12.29 2.59 29.05
C ASP A 380 -13.16 2.26 27.85
N ARG A 381 -14.48 2.41 28.02
CA ARG A 381 -15.50 2.15 27.02
C ARG A 381 -16.03 3.45 26.38
N GLY A 382 -15.35 4.57 26.63
CA GLY A 382 -15.76 5.93 26.29
C GLY A 382 -15.89 6.23 24.79
N ASP A 383 -16.24 7.49 24.52
CA ASP A 383 -16.51 8.04 23.19
C ASP A 383 -15.30 8.02 22.23
N GLU A 384 -14.15 7.50 22.67
CA GLU A 384 -12.96 7.40 21.82
C GLU A 384 -13.25 6.56 20.58
N ARG A 385 -12.82 7.12 19.46
CA ARG A 385 -13.06 6.55 18.15
C ARG A 385 -12.19 5.33 17.88
N LEU A 386 -10.95 5.35 18.36
CA LEU A 386 -9.95 4.30 18.18
C LEU A 386 -9.64 3.64 19.53
N LEU A 387 -9.88 2.34 19.64
CA LEU A 387 -9.44 1.53 20.77
C LEU A 387 -8.32 0.60 20.30
N VAL A 388 -7.13 0.73 20.88
CA VAL A 388 -5.92 0.02 20.45
C VAL A 388 -5.48 -0.93 21.56
N PHE A 389 -5.47 -2.21 21.27
CA PHE A 389 -5.01 -3.27 22.16
C PHE A 389 -3.57 -3.62 21.81
N GLN A 390 -2.64 -3.26 22.70
CA GLN A 390 -1.23 -3.62 22.56
C GLN A 390 -1.00 -5.06 23.07
N GLU A 391 -1.51 -6.04 22.32
CA GLU A 391 -1.44 -7.46 22.62
C GLU A 391 -1.68 -8.31 21.35
N SER A 392 -1.53 -9.62 21.45
CA SER A 392 -1.83 -10.55 20.34
C SER A 392 -3.30 -10.49 19.95
N ASN A 393 -3.59 -10.52 18.64
CA ASN A 393 -4.95 -10.55 18.10
C ASN A 393 -5.75 -11.81 18.49
N GLU A 394 -5.10 -12.84 19.02
CA GLU A 394 -5.75 -14.02 19.62
C GLU A 394 -6.68 -13.64 20.78
N HIS A 395 -6.45 -12.50 21.42
CA HIS A 395 -7.31 -12.00 22.50
C HIS A 395 -8.54 -11.23 21.97
N ALA A 396 -8.64 -10.97 20.67
CA ALA A 396 -9.67 -10.10 20.11
C ALA A 396 -11.09 -10.59 20.38
N ALA A 397 -11.33 -11.90 20.23
CA ALA A 397 -12.64 -12.50 20.50
C ALA A 397 -13.09 -12.27 21.95
N LYS A 398 -12.20 -12.52 22.92
CA LYS A 398 -12.47 -12.31 24.35
C LYS A 398 -12.75 -10.84 24.66
N ARG A 399 -11.89 -9.93 24.20
CA ARG A 399 -12.05 -8.48 24.41
C ARG A 399 -13.36 -7.96 23.84
N ILE A 400 -13.73 -8.42 22.64
CA ILE A 400 -14.95 -8.00 21.97
C ILE A 400 -16.18 -8.57 22.66
N ASP A 401 -16.15 -9.82 23.14
CA ASP A 401 -17.25 -10.40 23.93
C ASP A 401 -17.53 -9.58 25.21
N GLU A 402 -16.47 -9.19 25.94
CA GLU A 402 -16.57 -8.35 27.15
C GLU A 402 -17.21 -6.95 26.90
N MET A 403 -17.19 -6.48 25.64
CA MET A 403 -17.68 -5.17 25.24
C MET A 403 -18.82 -5.19 24.22
N ARG A 404 -19.31 -6.36 23.79
CA ARG A 404 -20.26 -6.51 22.68
C ARG A 404 -21.56 -5.71 22.86
N ASN A 405 -22.05 -5.59 24.09
CA ASN A 405 -23.24 -4.79 24.43
C ASN A 405 -22.97 -3.27 24.56
N LYS A 406 -21.73 -2.83 24.33
CA LYS A 406 -21.25 -1.46 24.62
C LYS A 406 -20.60 -0.80 23.41
N ILE A 407 -20.32 -1.57 22.36
CA ILE A 407 -19.86 -1.06 21.08
C ILE A 407 -20.95 -1.27 20.03
N PRO A 408 -20.98 -0.45 18.97
CA PRO A 408 -21.82 -0.77 17.82
C PRO A 408 -21.41 -2.12 17.18
N PRO A 409 -22.32 -2.79 16.45
CA PRO A 409 -22.05 -4.05 15.76
C PRO A 409 -20.76 -4.03 14.94
N VAL A 410 -19.94 -5.07 15.08
CA VAL A 410 -18.73 -5.23 14.27
C VAL A 410 -19.13 -5.77 12.90
N VAL A 411 -19.13 -4.92 11.88
CA VAL A 411 -19.58 -5.30 10.53
C VAL A 411 -18.42 -5.59 9.59
N HIS A 412 -17.22 -5.09 9.90
CA HIS A 412 -16.03 -5.22 9.05
C HIS A 412 -14.84 -5.69 9.89
N VAL A 413 -14.09 -6.66 9.37
CA VAL A 413 -12.85 -7.15 9.97
C VAL A 413 -11.73 -7.17 8.93
N ASN A 414 -10.67 -6.42 9.18
CA ASN A 414 -9.49 -6.36 8.33
C ASN A 414 -8.39 -7.29 8.84
N CYS A 415 -7.95 -8.21 7.99
CA CYS A 415 -6.88 -9.17 8.24
C CYS A 415 -5.62 -8.78 7.45
N GLY A 416 -5.08 -7.59 7.71
CA GLY A 416 -4.04 -6.92 6.92
C GLY A 416 -2.60 -7.45 7.06
N TYR A 417 -2.36 -8.76 7.09
CA TYR A 417 -1.02 -9.34 7.28
C TYR A 417 -0.53 -10.17 6.09
N LEU A 418 0.77 -10.07 5.79
CA LEU A 418 1.42 -10.78 4.68
C LEU A 418 2.60 -11.63 5.19
N PRO A 419 2.91 -12.77 4.53
CA PRO A 419 2.36 -13.22 3.25
C PRO A 419 0.98 -13.87 3.32
N SER A 420 0.50 -14.22 4.51
CA SER A 420 -0.83 -14.80 4.74
C SER A 420 -1.39 -14.29 6.05
N SER A 421 -2.70 -14.07 6.10
CA SER A 421 -3.43 -13.68 7.30
C SER A 421 -4.27 -14.81 7.89
N LYS A 422 -4.08 -16.05 7.40
CA LYS A 422 -4.90 -17.22 7.74
C LYS A 422 -5.04 -17.48 9.24
N ASP A 423 -3.99 -17.25 10.00
CA ASP A 423 -3.98 -17.50 11.45
C ASP A 423 -4.97 -16.59 12.22
N SER A 424 -5.39 -15.46 11.64
CA SER A 424 -6.38 -14.58 12.27
C SER A 424 -7.82 -14.85 11.84
N TRP A 425 -8.08 -15.67 10.82
CA TRP A 425 -9.42 -15.82 10.25
C TRP A 425 -10.42 -16.39 11.25
N GLY A 426 -10.00 -17.32 12.11
CA GLY A 426 -10.84 -17.87 13.17
C GLY A 426 -11.27 -16.79 14.19
N TRP A 427 -10.39 -15.86 14.52
CA TRP A 427 -10.70 -14.72 15.38
C TRP A 427 -11.58 -13.71 14.64
N ALA A 428 -11.34 -13.48 13.35
CA ALA A 428 -12.14 -12.58 12.51
C ALA A 428 -13.61 -13.00 12.46
N VAL A 429 -13.88 -14.29 12.32
CA VAL A 429 -15.24 -14.86 12.36
C VAL A 429 -15.89 -14.65 13.73
N GLN A 430 -15.16 -14.88 14.82
CA GLN A 430 -15.70 -14.76 16.19
C GLN A 430 -16.03 -13.32 16.59
N VAL A 431 -15.26 -12.34 16.11
CA VAL A 431 -15.47 -10.93 16.47
C VAL A 431 -16.59 -10.27 15.67
N LEU A 432 -16.91 -10.79 14.49
CA LEU A 432 -17.95 -10.27 13.60
C LEU A 432 -19.32 -10.33 14.29
N ASP A 433 -20.16 -9.34 14.00
CA ASP A 433 -21.54 -9.33 14.46
C ASP A 433 -22.28 -10.56 13.92
N PRO A 434 -23.16 -11.18 14.70
CA PRO A 434 -23.81 -12.39 14.24
C PRO A 434 -24.86 -12.17 13.15
N ALA A 435 -25.29 -10.93 12.90
CA ALA A 435 -26.07 -10.61 11.71
C ALA A 435 -25.24 -10.69 10.42
N GLY A 436 -23.93 -10.88 10.52
CA GLY A 436 -23.01 -10.96 9.40
C GLY A 436 -22.22 -9.68 9.15
N GLY A 437 -21.55 -9.63 8.00
CA GLY A 437 -20.66 -8.56 7.60
C GLY A 437 -19.54 -9.03 6.68
N TYR A 438 -18.42 -8.32 6.72
CA TYR A 438 -17.31 -8.48 5.79
C TYR A 438 -15.99 -8.78 6.49
N ILE A 439 -15.25 -9.74 5.94
CA ILE A 439 -13.87 -10.03 6.35
C ILE A 439 -12.95 -9.82 5.14
N HIS A 440 -11.98 -8.93 5.28
CA HIS A 440 -10.99 -8.62 4.24
C HIS A 440 -9.71 -9.42 4.50
N ALA A 441 -9.54 -10.53 3.76
CA ALA A 441 -8.41 -11.44 3.95
C ALA A 441 -7.25 -11.09 3.00
N HIS A 442 -6.12 -10.64 3.56
CA HIS A 442 -4.92 -10.33 2.78
C HIS A 442 -4.05 -11.57 2.59
N GLU A 443 -3.60 -11.79 1.36
CA GLU A 443 -2.76 -12.93 0.97
C GLU A 443 -1.78 -12.56 -0.15
N ASN A 444 -0.62 -13.20 -0.17
CA ASN A 444 0.28 -13.24 -1.32
C ASN A 444 -0.02 -14.51 -2.12
N VAL A 445 -0.51 -14.34 -3.35
CA VAL A 445 -0.97 -15.43 -4.21
C VAL A 445 -0.24 -15.39 -5.54
N ALA A 446 0.18 -16.54 -6.05
CA ALA A 446 0.68 -16.62 -7.41
C ALA A 446 -0.44 -16.24 -8.39
N LYS A 447 -0.14 -15.43 -9.41
CA LYS A 447 -1.16 -14.87 -10.33
C LYS A 447 -2.10 -15.91 -10.94
N ARG A 448 -1.55 -17.09 -11.26
CA ARG A 448 -2.29 -18.20 -11.87
C ARG A 448 -3.21 -18.95 -10.89
N ASP A 449 -2.99 -18.77 -9.59
CA ASP A 449 -3.65 -19.53 -8.51
C ASP A 449 -4.69 -18.68 -7.76
N ILE A 450 -5.06 -17.50 -8.29
CA ILE A 450 -5.99 -16.56 -7.62
C ILE A 450 -7.40 -17.17 -7.48
N GLU A 451 -7.94 -17.76 -8.55
CA GLU A 451 -9.28 -18.35 -8.54
C GLU A 451 -9.39 -19.62 -7.68
N SER A 452 -8.36 -20.48 -7.72
CA SER A 452 -8.32 -21.63 -6.82
C SER A 452 -8.20 -21.19 -5.37
N ARG A 453 -7.36 -20.20 -5.08
CA ARG A 453 -7.23 -19.63 -3.73
C ARG A 453 -8.54 -18.99 -3.25
N LYS A 454 -9.26 -18.27 -4.11
CA LYS A 454 -10.61 -17.73 -3.80
C LYS A 454 -11.52 -18.82 -3.27
N THR A 455 -11.56 -19.96 -3.99
CA THR A 455 -12.42 -21.10 -3.63
C THR A 455 -12.01 -21.72 -2.29
N GLU A 456 -10.70 -21.94 -2.08
CA GLU A 456 -10.17 -22.45 -0.81
C GLU A 456 -10.51 -21.53 0.37
N ILE A 457 -10.36 -20.22 0.21
CA ILE A 457 -10.65 -19.23 1.26
C ILE A 457 -12.13 -19.29 1.64
N VAL A 458 -13.04 -19.29 0.66
CA VAL A 458 -14.48 -19.44 0.92
C VAL A 458 -14.77 -20.73 1.68
N MET A 459 -14.19 -21.86 1.28
CA MET A 459 -14.36 -23.13 2.00
C MET A 459 -13.90 -23.04 3.46
N VAL A 460 -12.73 -22.45 3.71
CA VAL A 460 -12.20 -22.29 5.08
C VAL A 460 -13.12 -21.39 5.92
N PHE A 461 -13.59 -20.27 5.37
CA PHE A 461 -14.53 -19.41 6.09
C PHE A 461 -15.86 -20.11 6.35
N THR A 462 -16.36 -20.91 5.42
CA THR A 462 -17.55 -21.76 5.63
C THR A 462 -17.37 -22.73 6.80
N GLU A 463 -16.24 -23.44 6.86
CA GLU A 463 -15.94 -24.32 7.98
C GLU A 463 -15.83 -23.56 9.31
N LEU A 464 -15.15 -22.41 9.33
CA LEU A 464 -14.99 -21.57 10.52
C LEU A 464 -16.32 -21.00 11.01
N VAL A 465 -17.17 -20.53 10.10
CA VAL A 465 -18.50 -20.01 10.42
C VAL A 465 -19.38 -21.13 10.98
N ASN A 466 -19.45 -22.28 10.31
CA ASN A 466 -20.22 -23.44 10.79
C ASN A 466 -19.78 -23.89 12.19
N LYS A 467 -18.47 -23.88 12.47
CA LYS A 467 -17.93 -24.25 13.77
C LYS A 467 -18.27 -23.26 14.88
N ASN A 468 -18.29 -21.96 14.58
CA ASN A 468 -18.48 -20.90 15.59
C ASN A 468 -19.95 -20.51 15.77
N PHE A 469 -20.78 -20.67 14.73
CA PHE A 469 -22.15 -20.18 14.68
C PHE A 469 -23.21 -21.27 14.51
N GLY A 470 -22.83 -22.51 14.15
CA GLY A 470 -23.75 -23.59 13.77
C GLY A 470 -24.74 -24.07 14.82
N GLU A 471 -24.61 -23.67 16.09
CA GLU A 471 -25.60 -23.94 17.15
C GLU A 471 -26.43 -22.72 17.57
N LYS A 472 -26.09 -21.50 17.11
CA LYS A 472 -26.67 -20.23 17.61
C LYS A 472 -27.39 -19.38 16.56
N PHE A 473 -27.34 -19.72 15.27
CA PHE A 473 -27.88 -18.90 14.17
C PHE A 473 -28.76 -19.70 13.22
N GLY A 474 -29.68 -19.01 12.53
CA GLY A 474 -30.68 -19.61 11.64
C GLY A 474 -30.07 -20.49 10.55
N GLU A 475 -30.86 -21.45 10.06
CA GLU A 475 -30.43 -22.58 9.21
C GLU A 475 -29.86 -22.19 7.82
N GLN A 476 -29.75 -20.90 7.49
CA GLN A 476 -29.27 -20.41 6.19
C GLN A 476 -28.25 -19.27 6.35
N GLN A 477 -26.99 -19.58 6.05
CA GLN A 477 -25.88 -18.62 5.99
C GLN A 477 -25.28 -18.66 4.58
N SER A 478 -25.19 -17.52 3.92
CA SER A 478 -24.44 -17.39 2.66
C SER A 478 -23.05 -16.85 2.97
N ILE A 479 -22.05 -17.54 2.41
CA ILE A 479 -20.63 -17.16 2.55
C ILE A 479 -20.06 -17.16 1.15
N GLU A 480 -19.64 -15.98 0.70
CA GLU A 480 -19.08 -15.80 -0.63
C GLU A 480 -17.92 -14.81 -0.63
N CYS A 481 -17.04 -14.95 -1.61
CA CYS A 481 -16.03 -13.95 -1.89
C CYS A 481 -16.59 -13.01 -2.97
N GLU A 482 -17.14 -11.89 -2.52
CA GLU A 482 -17.81 -10.88 -3.36
C GLU A 482 -16.82 -10.23 -4.32
N HIS A 483 -15.61 -9.93 -3.84
CA HIS A 483 -14.57 -9.27 -4.62
C HIS A 483 -13.17 -9.80 -4.30
N VAL A 484 -12.28 -9.77 -5.30
CA VAL A 484 -10.84 -10.02 -5.14
C VAL A 484 -10.08 -8.80 -5.65
N GLU A 485 -9.52 -8.03 -4.73
CA GLU A 485 -8.74 -6.84 -5.07
C GLU A 485 -7.27 -7.19 -5.33
N LEU A 486 -6.75 -6.77 -6.48
CA LEU A 486 -5.36 -6.96 -6.88
C LEU A 486 -4.51 -5.74 -6.50
N VAL A 487 -4.07 -5.68 -5.23
CA VAL A 487 -3.43 -4.49 -4.65
C VAL A 487 -2.13 -4.10 -5.37
N LYS A 488 -1.16 -5.03 -5.44
CA LYS A 488 0.14 -4.80 -6.08
C LYS A 488 0.92 -6.10 -6.32
N SER A 489 1.90 -6.03 -7.21
CA SER A 489 2.91 -7.09 -7.35
C SER A 489 3.79 -7.15 -6.09
N TYR A 490 3.88 -8.33 -5.47
CA TYR A 490 4.75 -8.58 -4.31
C TYR A 490 6.14 -9.05 -4.74
N ALA A 491 6.18 -9.99 -5.70
CA ALA A 491 7.38 -10.54 -6.30
C ALA A 491 7.05 -10.98 -7.75
N PRO A 492 8.04 -11.33 -8.60
CA PRO A 492 7.76 -11.86 -9.94
C PRO A 492 6.76 -13.02 -9.89
N GLY A 493 5.60 -12.84 -10.53
CA GLY A 493 4.52 -13.83 -10.56
C GLY A 493 3.63 -13.92 -9.31
N VAL A 494 3.90 -13.15 -8.25
CA VAL A 494 3.15 -13.15 -6.99
C VAL A 494 2.47 -11.80 -6.77
N MET A 495 1.15 -11.81 -6.54
CA MET A 495 0.33 -10.64 -6.23
C MET A 495 -0.03 -10.62 -4.76
N HIS A 496 -0.03 -9.43 -4.15
CA HIS A 496 -0.80 -9.19 -2.94
C HIS A 496 -2.26 -9.00 -3.36
N CYS A 497 -3.13 -9.89 -2.89
CA CYS A 497 -4.57 -9.84 -3.08
C CYS A 497 -5.29 -9.57 -1.75
N VAL A 498 -6.50 -9.00 -1.83
CA VAL A 498 -7.47 -8.95 -0.73
C VAL A 498 -8.73 -9.66 -1.18
N PHE A 499 -9.14 -10.67 -0.44
CA PHE A 499 -10.39 -11.41 -0.67
C PHE A 499 -11.44 -10.84 0.28
N ASP A 500 -12.47 -10.21 -0.29
CA ASP A 500 -13.58 -9.66 0.47
C ASP A 500 -14.64 -10.74 0.67
N ILE A 501 -14.67 -11.31 1.87
CA ILE A 501 -15.58 -12.40 2.24
C ILE A 501 -16.82 -11.79 2.88
N ALA A 502 -17.95 -11.88 2.17
CA ALA A 502 -19.26 -11.53 2.67
C ALA A 502 -19.87 -12.72 3.41
N ILE A 503 -20.39 -12.45 4.61
CA ILE A 503 -21.13 -13.41 5.43
C ILE A 503 -22.49 -12.79 5.68
N GLU A 504 -23.54 -13.37 5.10
CA GLU A 504 -24.92 -12.92 5.31
C GLU A 504 -25.70 -14.03 6.04
N CYS A 505 -26.37 -13.66 7.12
CA CYS A 505 -27.27 -14.56 7.84
C CYS A 505 -28.71 -14.18 7.49
N THR A 506 -29.47 -15.10 6.88
CA THR A 506 -30.91 -14.89 6.72
C THR A 506 -31.61 -15.30 8.01
N SER A 507 -32.28 -14.31 8.62
CA SER A 507 -33.11 -14.48 9.81
C SER A 507 -34.42 -15.18 9.53
#